data_AF-A0A7Y8L185-F1
#
_entry.id   AF-A0A7Y8L185-F1
#
_cell.length_a   1.000
_cell.length_b   1.000
_cell.length_c   1.000
_cell.angle_alpha   90.00
_cell.angle_beta   90.00
_cell.angle_gamma   90.00
#
_symmetry.space_group_name_H-M   'P 1'
#
loop_
_entity.id
_entity.type
_entity.pdbx_description
1 polymer ?
#
loop_
_entity_poly.entity_id
_entity_poly.type
_entity_poly.pdbx_seq_one_letter_code
_entity_poly.pdbx_strand_id
1 'polypeptide(L)' 'MKNNLYSFFNYGSIVVVFALIIIMLLDLVPRESFVYLLSVAILLIIARVVLRIYFTMKVIKKE' A
#
# COMPACT_ATOMS: atom_id res chain seq x y z
N MET A 1 -17.48 4.70 -14.92
CA MET A 1 -16.12 4.18 -15.19
C MET A 1 -15.01 5.10 -14.62
N LYS A 2 -15.12 5.59 -13.36
CA LYS A 2 -14.15 6.55 -12.75
C LYS A 2 -13.50 6.06 -11.44
N ASN A 3 -13.83 4.83 -11.01
CA ASN A 3 -13.39 4.24 -9.73
C ASN A 3 -12.42 3.05 -9.90
N ASN A 4 -12.14 2.62 -11.14
CA ASN A 4 -11.32 1.42 -11.38
C ASN A 4 -9.87 1.61 -10.94
N LEU A 5 -9.29 2.80 -11.16
CA LEU A 5 -7.89 3.05 -10.81
C LEU A 5 -7.67 3.05 -9.29
N TYR A 6 -8.58 3.68 -8.53
CA TYR A 6 -8.51 3.68 -7.06
C TYR A 6 -8.72 2.28 -6.49
N SER A 7 -9.74 1.56 -6.99
CA SER A 7 -10.00 0.19 -6.55
C SER A 7 -8.79 -0.71 -6.83
N PHE A 8 -8.25 -0.63 -8.06
CA PHE A 8 -7.04 -1.35 -8.45
C PHE A 8 -5.84 -1.01 -7.56
N PHE A 9 -5.56 0.28 -7.31
CA PHE A 9 -4.46 0.68 -6.43
C PHE A 9 -4.68 0.22 -4.98
N ASN A 10 -5.91 0.28 -4.48
CA ASN A 10 -6.24 -0.09 -3.11
C ASN A 10 -6.11 -1.60 -2.87
N TYR A 11 -6.64 -2.42 -3.76
CA TYR A 11 -6.52 -3.88 -3.67
C TYR A 11 -5.11 -4.35 -4.06
N GLY A 12 -4.50 -3.74 -5.08
CA GLY A 12 -3.14 -4.06 -5.50
C GLY A 12 -2.10 -3.75 -4.42
N SER A 13 -2.20 -2.60 -3.76
CA SER A 13 -1.27 -2.23 -2.67
C SER A 13 -1.39 -3.15 -1.45
N ILE A 14 -2.58 -3.74 -1.17
CA ILE A 14 -2.69 -4.82 -0.16
C ILE A 14 -1.79 -5.98 -0.53
N VAL A 15 -1.96 -6.48 -1.76
CA VAL A 15 -1.28 -7.71 -2.21
C VAL A 15 0.23 -7.49 -2.18
N VAL A 16 0.70 -6.33 -2.63
CA VAL A 16 2.12 -5.98 -2.60
C VAL A 16 2.66 -5.90 -1.17
N VAL A 17 1.98 -5.22 -0.25
CA VAL A 17 2.41 -5.14 1.16
C VAL A 17 2.43 -6.53 1.80
N PHE A 18 1.44 -7.37 1.52
CA PHE A 18 1.37 -8.74 2.04
C PHE A 18 2.51 -9.61 1.51
N ALA A 19 2.81 -9.50 0.21
CA ALA A 19 3.93 -10.21 -0.41
C ALA A 19 5.27 -9.76 0.18
N LEU A 20 5.47 -8.45 0.39
CA LEU A 20 6.67 -7.91 1.03
C LEU A 20 6.84 -8.46 2.44
N ILE A 21 5.77 -8.49 3.24
CA ILE A 21 5.80 -9.05 4.60
C ILE A 21 6.18 -10.54 4.57
N ILE A 22 5.59 -11.33 3.67
CA ILE A 22 5.91 -12.76 3.54
C ILE A 22 7.38 -12.96 3.18
N ILE A 23 7.88 -12.20 2.20
CA ILE A 23 9.28 -12.27 1.76
C ILE A 23 10.24 -11.93 2.94
N MET A 24 9.87 -10.96 3.76
CA MET A 24 10.63 -10.57 4.95
C MET A 24 10.54 -11.61 6.08
N LEU A 25 9.40 -12.28 6.26
CA LEU A 25 9.21 -13.32 7.27
C LEU A 25 9.94 -14.63 6.92
N LEU A 26 10.03 -14.95 5.63
CA LEU A 26 10.72 -16.15 5.15
C LEU A 26 12.26 -15.99 5.10
N ASP A 27 12.80 -14.86 5.60
CA ASP A 27 14.22 -14.51 5.55
C ASP A 27 14.83 -14.67 4.14
N LEU A 28 14.01 -14.44 3.10
CA LEU A 28 14.40 -14.56 1.70
C LEU A 28 15.23 -13.37 1.21
N VAL A 29 15.52 -12.42 2.09
CA VAL A 29 16.15 -11.14 1.76
C VAL A 29 17.36 -10.91 2.65
N PRO A 30 18.52 -10.51 2.09
CA PRO A 30 19.68 -10.12 2.88
C PRO A 30 19.33 -9.04 3.91
N ARG A 31 19.90 -9.12 5.11
CA ARG A 31 19.63 -8.14 6.19
C ARG A 31 19.93 -6.69 5.79
N GLU A 32 20.93 -6.49 4.93
CA GLU A 32 21.27 -5.16 4.41
C GLU A 32 20.13 -4.59 3.55
N SER A 33 19.41 -5.43 2.83
CA SER A 33 18.28 -5.07 1.97
C SER A 33 16.95 -4.98 2.74
N PHE A 34 16.86 -5.60 3.92
CA PHE A 34 15.66 -5.63 4.75
C PHE A 34 15.16 -4.23 5.11
N VAL A 35 16.07 -3.33 5.53
CA VAL A 35 15.71 -1.96 5.91
C VAL A 35 15.10 -1.19 4.74
N TYR A 36 15.61 -1.40 3.53
CA TYR A 36 15.07 -0.77 2.32
C TYR A 36 13.67 -1.30 1.99
N LEU A 37 13.46 -2.61 2.04
CA LEU A 37 12.13 -3.20 1.82
C LEU A 37 11.12 -2.77 2.88
N LEU A 38 11.55 -2.70 4.15
CA LEU A 38 10.72 -2.20 5.24
C LEU A 38 10.28 -0.76 4.97
N SER A 39 11.23 0.08 4.56
CA SER A 39 10.96 1.49 4.24
C SER A 39 9.95 1.61 3.09
N VAL A 40 10.09 0.81 2.04
CA VAL A 40 9.12 0.77 0.92
C VAL A 40 7.74 0.32 1.40
N ALA A 41 7.66 -0.74 2.21
CA ALA A 41 6.39 -1.22 2.76
C ALA A 41 5.68 -0.15 3.61
N ILE A 42 6.43 0.58 4.45
CA ILE A 42 5.91 1.69 5.25
C ILE A 42 5.38 2.82 4.35
N LEU A 43 6.15 3.23 3.34
CA LEU A 43 5.73 4.27 2.40
C LEU A 43 4.44 3.88 1.65
N LEU A 44 4.33 2.63 1.23
CA LEU A 44 3.11 2.11 0.60
C LEU A 44 1.91 2.17 1.54
N ILE A 45 2.08 1.82 2.81
CA ILE A 45 1.02 1.91 3.83
C ILE A 45 0.58 3.37 4.01
N ILE A 46 1.53 4.30 4.15
CA ILE A 46 1.24 5.74 4.31
C ILE A 46 0.47 6.26 3.08
N ALA A 47 0.97 6.00 1.88
CA ALA A 47 0.32 6.43 0.63
C ALA A 47 -1.12 5.90 0.56
N ARG A 48 -1.33 4.66 1.01
CA ARG A 48 -2.64 4.01 1.03
C ARG A 48 -3.61 4.67 2.01
N VAL A 49 -3.15 5.05 3.20
CA VAL A 49 -3.95 5.80 4.18
C VAL A 49 -4.33 7.17 3.62
N VAL A 50 -3.38 7.90 3.05
CA VAL A 50 -3.63 9.23 2.45
C VAL A 50 -4.65 9.14 1.30
N LEU A 51 -4.48 8.17 0.39
CA LEU A 51 -5.44 7.92 -0.69
C LEU A 51 -6.84 7.62 -0.12
N ARG A 52 -6.94 6.71 0.87
CA ARG A 52 -8.23 6.38 1.50
C ARG A 52 -8.91 7.61 2.09
N ILE A 53 -8.16 8.47 2.80
CA ILE A 53 -8.69 9.71 3.37
C ILE A 53 -9.17 10.65 2.27
N TYR A 54 -8.34 10.91 1.25
CA TYR A 54 -8.69 11.78 0.13
C TYR A 54 -9.97 11.33 -0.58
N PHE A 55 -10.08 10.04 -0.88
CA PHE A 55 -11.28 9.50 -1.53
C PHE A 55 -12.51 9.54 -0.62
N THR A 56 -12.36 9.23 0.67
CA THR A 56 -13.47 9.32 1.64
C THR A 56 -13.99 10.76 1.75
N MET A 57 -13.09 11.73 1.90
CA MET A 57 -13.45 13.16 1.94
C MET A 57 -14.08 13.64 0.63
N LYS A 58 -13.60 13.15 -0.51
CA LYS A 58 -14.15 13.48 -1.83
C LYS A 58 -15.55 12.91 -2.04
N VAL A 59 -15.86 11.75 -1.47
CA VAL A 59 -17.22 11.19 -1.49
C VAL A 59 -18.14 12.05 -0.62
N ILE A 60 -17.73 12.37 0.61
CA ILE A 60 -18.52 13.18 1.55
C ILE A 60 -18.83 14.57 0.98
N LYS A 61 -17.86 15.25 0.36
CA LYS A 61 -18.04 16.61 -0.20
C LYS A 61 -18.96 16.64 -1.43
N LYS A 62 -19.28 15.49 -2.01
CA LYS A 62 -20.10 15.38 -3.23
C LYS A 62 -21.57 15.12 -2.93
N GLU A 63 -21.90 14.79 -1.68
CA GLU A 63 -23.24 14.86 -1.10
C GLU A 63 -23.48 16.25 -0.52
#